data_AF-K1RDH9-F1
#
_entry.id   AF-K1RDH9-F1
#
_cell.length_a   1.000
_cell.length_b   1.000
_cell.length_c   1.000
_cell.angle_alpha   90.00
_cell.angle_beta   90.00
_cell.angle_gamma   90.00
#
_symmetry.space_group_name_H-M   'P 1'
#
loop_
_entity.id
_entity.type
_entity.pdbx_description
1 polymer ?
#
loop_
_entity_poly.entity_id
_entity_poly.type
_entity_poly.pdbx_seq_one_letter_code
_entity_poly.pdbx_strand_id
1 'polypeptide(L)'
;MPFLMIRNDITKVAADAIVNPANRNLLQGSGTSRAIYQAAGEQELTASCEAIGRCDLGKAVCTPAFGLSAKYVFHTLLFEYDQEQLGA
;
A
#
# COMPACT_ATOMS: atom_id res chain seq x y z
N MET A 1 -11.41 -22.73 -7.71
CA MET A 1 -11.53 -21.38 -7.10
C MET A 1 -11.88 -20.40 -8.21
N PRO A 2 -12.99 -19.64 -8.10
CA PRO A 2 -13.31 -18.63 -9.10
C PRO A 2 -12.33 -17.45 -9.01
N PHE A 3 -11.96 -16.91 -10.16
CA PHE A 3 -11.28 -15.62 -10.27
C PHE A 3 -12.32 -14.55 -10.60
N LEU A 4 -12.26 -13.41 -9.91
CA LEU A 4 -13.22 -12.31 -10.07
C LEU A 4 -12.49 -11.06 -10.56
N MET A 5 -13.06 -10.39 -11.54
CA MET A 5 -12.68 -9.04 -11.93
C MET A 5 -13.68 -8.06 -11.32
N ILE A 6 -13.21 -7.21 -10.40
CA ILE A 6 -14.04 -6.24 -9.69
C ILE A 6 -13.61 -4.84 -10.12
N ARG A 7 -14.54 -4.06 -10.70
CA ARG A 7 -14.33 -2.64 -10.96
C ARG A 7 -14.93 -1.83 -9.81
N ASN A 8 -14.10 -1.48 -8.83
CA ASN A 8 -14.52 -0.71 -7.66
C ASN A 8 -13.34 0.10 -7.08
N ASP A 9 -13.63 0.93 -6.10
CA ASP A 9 -12.64 1.52 -5.19
C ASP A 9 -12.09 0.43 -4.25
N ILE A 10 -10.78 0.19 -4.29
CA ILE A 10 -10.11 -0.86 -3.51
C ILE A 10 -10.31 -0.69 -2.00
N THR A 11 -10.51 0.54 -1.52
CA THR A 11 -10.73 0.83 -0.09
C THR A 11 -12.07 0.29 0.42
N LYS A 12 -12.99 -0.03 -0.49
CA LYS A 12 -14.34 -0.54 -0.20
C LYS A 12 -14.49 -2.03 -0.51
N VAL A 13 -13.43 -2.69 -0.98
CA VAL A 13 -13.48 -4.12 -1.32
C VAL A 13 -13.39 -4.94 -0.03
N ALA A 14 -14.40 -5.77 0.20
CA ALA A 14 -14.38 -6.75 1.29
C ALA A 14 -13.49 -7.94 0.89
N ALA A 15 -12.32 -8.03 1.51
CA ALA A 15 -11.36 -9.11 1.34
C ALA A 15 -10.56 -9.28 2.64
N ASP A 16 -9.87 -10.41 2.82
CA ASP A 16 -8.97 -10.53 3.98
C ASP A 16 -7.79 -9.55 3.89
N ALA A 17 -7.31 -9.28 2.67
CA ALA A 17 -6.24 -8.32 2.45
C ALA A 17 -6.41 -7.54 1.15
N ILE A 18 -5.93 -6.31 1.13
CA ILE A 18 -5.72 -5.51 -0.07
C ILE A 18 -4.23 -5.20 -0.26
N VAL A 19 -3.85 -4.83 -1.47
CA VAL A 19 -2.46 -4.50 -1.82
C VAL A 19 -2.34 -3.00 -2.09
N ASN A 20 -1.43 -2.35 -1.39
CA ASN A 20 -1.06 -0.95 -1.58
C ASN A 20 0.21 -0.85 -2.44
N PRO A 21 0.19 -0.11 -3.57
CA PRO A 21 1.41 0.28 -4.24
C PRO A 21 2.19 1.28 -3.37
N ALA A 22 3.36 0.89 -2.88
CA ALA A 22 4.15 1.66 -1.92
C ALA A 22 5.46 2.17 -2.53
N ASN A 23 6.08 3.14 -1.85
CA ASN A 23 7.48 3.51 -2.05
C ASN A 23 8.36 2.79 -1.02
N ARG A 24 9.68 2.86 -1.22
CA ARG A 24 10.70 2.21 -0.36
C ARG A 24 10.56 2.55 1.12
N ASN A 25 10.17 3.78 1.44
CA ASN A 25 10.09 4.29 2.81
C ASN A 25 8.71 4.09 3.44
N LEU A 26 7.79 3.39 2.75
CA LEU A 26 6.42 3.14 3.24
C LEU A 26 5.67 4.42 3.64
N LEU A 27 5.98 5.53 2.98
CA LEU A 27 5.30 6.80 3.20
C LEU A 27 4.03 6.88 2.35
N GLN A 28 3.07 7.69 2.80
CA GLN A 28 1.87 8.00 2.01
C GLN A 28 2.28 8.54 0.62
N GLY A 29 1.83 7.86 -0.43
CA GLY A 29 2.00 8.30 -1.81
C GLY A 29 0.81 9.11 -2.32
N SER A 30 0.67 9.17 -3.64
CA SER A 30 -0.51 9.73 -4.32
C SER A 30 -1.47 8.62 -4.78
N GLY A 31 -2.56 8.99 -5.46
CA GLY A 31 -3.49 8.04 -6.08
C GLY A 31 -4.05 7.00 -5.11
N THR A 32 -3.95 5.73 -5.47
CA THR A 32 -4.44 4.59 -4.66
C THR A 32 -3.79 4.54 -3.28
N SER A 33 -2.49 4.87 -3.16
CA SER A 33 -1.82 4.88 -1.87
C SER A 33 -2.44 5.91 -0.93
N ARG A 34 -2.68 7.13 -1.42
CA ARG A 34 -3.36 8.16 -0.61
C ARG A 34 -4.76 7.72 -0.18
N ALA A 35 -5.53 7.12 -1.09
CA ALA A 35 -6.87 6.64 -0.76
C ALA A 35 -6.83 5.57 0.35
N ILE A 36 -5.86 4.65 0.32
CA ILE A 36 -5.69 3.62 1.34
C ILE A 36 -5.30 4.24 2.69
N TYR A 37 -4.35 5.18 2.74
CA TYR A 37 -3.96 5.83 4.00
C TYR A 37 -5.12 6.61 4.62
N GLN A 38 -5.85 7.38 3.81
CA GLN A 38 -7.00 8.15 4.27
C GLN A 38 -8.13 7.24 4.79
N ALA A 39 -8.41 6.13 4.11
CA ALA A 39 -9.49 5.21 4.50
C ALA A 39 -9.11 4.29 5.67
N ALA A 40 -7.84 3.91 5.81
CA ALA A 40 -7.36 3.14 6.94
C ALA A 40 -7.29 3.97 8.24
N GLY A 41 -7.04 5.28 8.13
CA GLY A 41 -6.62 6.11 9.25
C GLY A 41 -5.16 6.47 9.07
N GLU A 42 -4.92 7.73 8.71
CA GLU A 42 -3.60 8.19 8.26
C GLU A 42 -2.56 8.08 9.38
N GLN A 43 -2.94 8.35 10.63
CA GLN A 43 -2.03 8.30 11.77
C GLN A 43 -1.64 6.86 12.12
N GLU A 44 -2.61 5.96 12.19
CA GLU A 44 -2.43 4.56 12.58
C GLU A 44 -1.61 3.79 11.54
N LEU A 45 -1.92 3.99 10.26
CA LEU A 45 -1.20 3.32 9.19
C LEU A 45 0.22 3.89 9.05
N THR A 46 0.41 5.20 9.19
CA THR A 46 1.74 5.82 9.17
C THR A 46 2.61 5.29 10.30
N ALA A 47 2.11 5.26 11.54
CA ALA A 47 2.86 4.73 12.68
C ALA A 47 3.27 3.26 12.49
N SER A 48 2.39 2.45 11.90
CA SER A 48 2.70 1.04 11.62
C SER A 48 3.73 0.87 10.51
N CYS A 49 3.65 1.69 9.46
CA CYS A 49 4.64 1.70 8.38
C CYS A 49 6.01 2.20 8.86
N GLU A 50 6.05 3.23 9.71
CA GLU A 50 7.27 3.74 10.33
C GLU A 50 7.95 2.70 11.23
N ALA A 51 7.17 1.94 12.01
CA ALA A 51 7.70 0.85 12.83
C ALA A 51 8.34 -0.28 12.00
N ILE A 52 7.89 -0.49 10.76
CA ILE A 52 8.50 -1.43 9.81
C ILE A 52 9.74 -0.82 9.13
N GLY A 53 9.69 0.49 8.85
CA GLY A 53 10.81 1.28 8.34
C GLY A 53 10.97 1.25 6.81
N ARG A 54 11.11 0.07 6.18
CA ARG A 54 11.33 0.00 4.73
C ARG A 54 10.73 -1.22 4.03
N CYS A 55 10.52 -1.09 2.74
CA CYS A 55 10.20 -2.19 1.82
C CYS A 55 11.19 -2.21 0.65
N ASP A 56 11.83 -3.37 0.46
CA ASP A 56 12.77 -3.57 -0.66
C ASP A 56 12.05 -3.85 -1.97
N LEU A 57 12.71 -3.54 -3.08
CA LEU A 57 12.19 -3.78 -4.43
C LEU A 57 11.80 -5.26 -4.61
N GLY A 58 10.59 -5.49 -5.12
CA GLY A 58 10.03 -6.83 -5.32
C GLY A 58 9.60 -7.53 -4.03
N LYS A 59 9.60 -6.84 -2.88
CA LYS A 59 9.10 -7.35 -1.61
C LYS A 59 7.76 -6.73 -1.24
N ALA A 60 7.16 -7.29 -0.21
CA ALA A 60 5.97 -6.75 0.42
C ALA A 60 6.12 -6.84 1.94
N VAL A 61 5.53 -5.88 2.65
CA VAL A 61 5.39 -5.87 4.10
C VAL A 61 3.91 -5.77 4.46
N CYS A 62 3.55 -6.21 5.66
CA CYS A 62 2.15 -6.32 6.09
C CYS A 62 1.87 -5.42 7.29
N THR A 63 0.72 -4.75 7.27
CA THR A 63 0.16 -3.99 8.39
C THR A 63 -1.29 -4.40 8.63
N PRO A 64 -1.86 -4.14 9.82
CA PRO A 64 -3.31 -4.12 9.99
C PRO A 64 -3.96 -3.08 9.06
N ALA A 65 -5.19 -3.33 8.63
CA ALA A 65 -5.88 -2.42 7.71
C ALA A 65 -6.74 -1.33 8.39
N PHE A 66 -6.80 -1.35 9.73
CA PHE A 66 -7.44 -0.32 10.56
C PHE A 66 -8.89 -0.02 10.13
N GLY A 67 -9.18 1.19 9.66
CA GLY A 67 -10.50 1.66 9.24
C GLY A 67 -11.06 1.02 7.96
N LEU A 68 -10.27 0.22 7.25
CA LEU A 68 -10.72 -0.48 6.04
C LEU A 68 -11.60 -1.69 6.38
N SER A 69 -12.42 -2.12 5.40
CA SER A 69 -13.16 -3.39 5.51
C SER A 69 -12.26 -4.63 5.41
N ALA A 70 -11.03 -4.47 4.93
CA ALA A 70 -10.03 -5.52 4.92
C ALA A 70 -9.43 -5.76 6.31
N LYS A 71 -8.75 -6.89 6.51
CA LYS A 71 -8.01 -7.16 7.75
C LYS A 71 -6.56 -6.69 7.66
N TYR A 72 -5.96 -6.80 6.48
CA TYR A 72 -4.55 -6.49 6.25
C TYR A 72 -4.33 -5.63 5.01
N VAL A 73 -3.27 -4.83 5.05
CA VAL A 73 -2.71 -4.15 3.87
C VAL A 73 -1.31 -4.69 3.61
N PHE A 74 -1.09 -5.23 2.41
CA PHE A 74 0.25 -5.56 1.92
C PHE A 74 0.81 -4.38 1.13
N HIS A 75 1.87 -3.77 1.62
CA HIS A 75 2.57 -2.66 0.97
C HIS A 75 3.71 -3.24 0.13
N THR A 76 3.70 -3.01 -1.18
CA THR A 76 4.71 -3.57 -2.09
C THR A 76 5.35 -2.50 -2.96
N LEU A 77 6.67 -2.62 -3.15
CA LEU A 77 7.45 -1.80 -4.07
C LEU A 77 7.75 -2.60 -5.34
N LEU A 78 7.15 -2.16 -6.46
CA LEU A 78 7.26 -2.86 -7.75
C LEU A 78 8.38 -2.31 -8.64
N PHE A 79 8.56 -0.99 -8.62
CA PHE A 79 9.61 -0.31 -9.36
C PHE A 79 10.05 0.91 -8.57
N GLU A 80 11.30 1.30 -8.77
CA GLU A 80 11.85 2.57 -8.28
C GLU A 80 12.54 3.22 -9.48
N TYR A 81 12.23 4.49 -9.74
CA TYR A 81 12.95 5.25 -10.75
C TYR A 81 14.22 5.78 -10.13
N ASP A 82 15.36 5.36 -10.67
CA ASP A 82 16.63 5.96 -10.33
C ASP A 82 16.76 7.30 -11.06
N GLN A 83 16.73 8.40 -10.30
CA GLN A 83 16.83 9.75 -10.87
C GLN A 83 18.20 10.01 -11.50
N GLU A 84 19.23 9.22 -11.19
CA GLU A 84 20.54 9.32 -11.87
C GLU A 84 20.49 8.86 -13.34
N GLN A 85 19.51 8.04 -13.74
CA GLN A 85 19.36 7.58 -15.13
C GLN A 85 18.57 8.52 -16.03
N LEU A 86 17.95 9.58 -15.49
CA LEU A 86 17.20 10.58 -16.27
C LEU A 86 18.06 11.79 -16.70
N GLY A 87 19.38 11.72 -16.47
CA GLY A 87 20.34 12.66 -17.03
C GLY A 87 20.64 12.37 -18.51
N ALA A 88 19.78 12.87 -19.40
CA ALA A 88 20.08 13.14 -20.81
C ALA A 88 19.41 14.45 -21.25
#